data_AF-A0A7S4TCK4-F1
#
_entry.id   AF-A0A7S4TCK4-F1
#
_cell.length_a   1.000
_cell.length_b   1.000
_cell.length_c   1.000
_cell.angle_alpha   90.00
_cell.angle_beta   90.00
_cell.angle_gamma   90.00
#
_symmetry.space_group_name_H-M   'P 1'
#
loop_
_entity.id
_entity.type
_entity.pdbx_description
1 polymer ?
#
loop_
_entity_poly.entity_id
_entity_poly.type
_entity_poly.pdbx_seq_one_letter_code
_entity_poly.pdbx_strand_id
1 'polypeptide(L)'
;HECIPQAVLGTDVLCQAKSGMGKTAVFVLACLQQLDASESAVKVLVICHTRELAYQIKHEFDRFAKYLQDVKTGVVYGGMPIAKDREVSRTGCPPRPHRHARPCLGPPAR
;
A
#
# COMPACT_ATOMS: atom_id res chain seq x y z
N HIS A 1 -17.40 8.11 16.46
CA HIS A 1 -16.42 9.03 17.07
C HIS A 1 -15.27 8.25 17.75
N GLU A 2 -14.99 6.99 17.33
CA GLU A 2 -14.12 6.07 18.11
C GLU A 2 -13.03 5.35 17.31
N CYS A 3 -12.94 5.53 15.98
CA CYS A 3 -12.05 4.69 15.16
C CYS A 3 -10.59 5.18 15.08
N ILE A 4 -10.35 6.49 15.19
CA ILE A 4 -9.00 7.06 15.03
C ILE A 4 -8.04 6.59 16.14
N PRO A 5 -8.41 6.60 17.45
CA PRO A 5 -7.49 6.17 18.51
C PRO A 5 -7.11 4.68 18.43
N GLN A 6 -8.06 3.82 18.05
CA GLN A 6 -7.82 2.37 17.93
C GLN A 6 -6.97 2.03 16.70
N ALA A 7 -7.10 2.80 15.62
CA ALA A 7 -6.31 2.59 14.41
C ALA A 7 -4.83 2.93 14.61
N VAL A 8 -4.51 3.91 15.45
CA VAL A 8 -3.12 4.33 15.73
C VAL A 8 -2.33 3.28 16.51
N LEU A 9 -3.00 2.31 17.15
CA LEU A 9 -2.36 1.29 18.00
C LEU A 9 -1.89 0.04 17.23
N GLY A 10 -1.97 0.02 15.90
CA GLY A 10 -1.55 -1.15 15.09
C GLY A 10 -2.49 -2.35 15.18
N THR A 11 -3.65 -2.19 15.80
CA THR A 11 -4.71 -3.19 15.88
C THR A 11 -5.55 -3.21 14.60
N ASP A 12 -6.03 -4.39 14.20
CA ASP A 12 -6.97 -4.51 13.10
C ASP A 12 -8.23 -3.67 13.35
N VAL A 13 -8.52 -2.71 12.46
CA VAL A 13 -9.68 -1.83 12.60
C VAL A 13 -10.74 -2.13 11.57
N LEU A 14 -11.92 -2.51 12.04
CA LEU A 14 -13.13 -2.58 11.24
C LEU A 14 -13.90 -1.25 11.34
N CYS A 15 -13.83 -0.43 10.29
CA CYS A 15 -14.53 0.85 10.22
C CYS A 15 -15.83 0.75 9.40
N GLN A 16 -17.00 0.85 10.04
CA GLN A 16 -18.30 0.97 9.37
C GLN A 16 -18.91 2.35 9.61
N ALA A 17 -19.38 3.01 8.56
CA ALA A 17 -20.14 4.26 8.67
C ALA A 17 -20.98 4.49 7.39
N LYS A 18 -21.87 5.48 7.41
CA LYS A 18 -22.71 5.87 6.27
C LYS A 18 -21.90 6.54 5.13
N SER A 19 -22.38 6.46 3.89
CA SER A 19 -21.73 7.14 2.75
C SER A 19 -21.59 8.64 3.01
N GLY A 20 -20.51 9.27 2.55
CA GLY A 20 -20.24 10.70 2.76
C GLY A 20 -19.65 11.09 4.12
N MET A 21 -19.51 10.17 5.08
CA MET A 21 -18.99 10.47 6.44
C MET A 21 -17.46 10.36 6.58
N GLY A 22 -16.69 10.62 5.53
CA GLY A 22 -15.21 10.73 5.63
C GLY A 22 -14.43 9.46 6.02
N LYS A 23 -15.01 8.25 5.88
CA LYS A 23 -14.34 6.98 6.17
C LYS A 23 -12.98 6.84 5.49
N THR A 24 -12.92 7.23 4.22
CA THR A 24 -11.71 7.15 3.42
C THR A 24 -10.61 8.02 4.02
N ALA A 25 -10.92 9.25 4.43
CA ALA A 25 -9.94 10.14 5.06
C ALA A 25 -9.44 9.59 6.40
N VAL A 26 -10.33 9.05 7.24
CA VAL A 26 -9.95 8.41 8.52
C VAL A 26 -9.00 7.24 8.29
N PHE A 27 -9.32 6.36 7.34
CA PHE A 27 -8.48 5.22 6.97
C PHE A 27 -7.13 5.66 6.40
N VAL A 28 -7.12 6.60 5.46
CA VAL A 28 -5.89 7.11 4.82
C VAL A 28 -4.96 7.74 5.85
N LEU A 29 -5.48 8.61 6.73
CA LEU A 29 -4.69 9.24 7.78
C LEU A 29 -4.15 8.22 8.77
N ALA A 30 -4.95 7.22 9.16
CA ALA A 30 -4.48 6.16 10.04
C ALA A 30 -3.34 5.34 9.42
N CYS A 31 -3.43 5.00 8.12
CA CYS A 31 -2.36 4.32 7.40
C CYS A 31 -1.10 5.18 7.31
N LEU A 32 -1.23 6.45 6.93
CA LEU A 32 -0.08 7.36 6.80
C LEU A 32 0.61 7.64 8.15
N GLN A 33 -0.15 7.73 9.24
CA GLN A 33 0.39 7.96 10.59
C GLN A 33 1.25 6.79 11.09
N GLN A 34 0.92 5.56 10.68
CA GLN A 34 1.66 4.34 11.05
C GLN A 34 2.74 3.97 10.04
N LEU A 35 2.81 4.67 8.91
CA LEU A 35 3.73 4.35 7.83
C LEU A 35 5.14 4.80 8.19
N ASP A 36 6.04 3.83 8.39
CA ASP A 36 7.48 4.08 8.42
C ASP A 36 8.03 3.99 6.98
N ALA A 37 8.44 5.13 6.44
CA ALA A 37 8.97 5.28 5.08
C ALA A 37 10.50 5.09 4.99
N SER A 38 11.17 4.69 6.08
CA SER A 38 12.62 4.45 6.10
C SER A 38 13.07 3.34 5.14
N GLU A 39 12.21 2.34 4.92
CA GLU A 39 12.43 1.26 3.97
C GLU A 39 11.55 1.43 2.73
N SER A 40 12.17 1.42 1.55
CA SER A 40 11.42 1.34 0.31
C SER A 40 10.86 -0.08 0.17
N ALA A 41 9.61 -0.28 0.59
CA ALA A 41 8.86 -1.52 0.45
C ALA A 41 7.36 -1.21 0.47
N VAL A 42 6.55 -2.12 -0.06
CA VAL A 42 5.09 -2.00 0.07
C VAL A 42 4.69 -2.29 1.51
N LYS A 43 4.28 -1.26 2.25
CA LYS A 43 3.85 -1.37 3.66
C LYS A 43 2.33 -1.38 3.82
N VAL A 44 1.59 -0.84 2.86
CA VAL A 44 0.12 -0.73 2.91
C VAL A 44 -0.48 -1.27 1.63
N LEU A 45 -1.49 -2.15 1.75
CA LEU A 45 -2.29 -2.66 0.64
C LEU A 45 -3.77 -2.39 0.90
N VAL A 46 -4.44 -1.75 -0.06
CA VAL A 46 -5.87 -1.46 0.01
C VAL A 46 -6.58 -2.19 -1.11
N ILE A 47 -7.58 -2.99 -0.77
CA ILE A 47 -8.37 -3.78 -1.72
C ILE A 47 -9.79 -3.23 -1.76
N CYS A 48 -10.34 -3.08 -2.95
CA CYS A 48 -11.73 -2.65 -3.16
C CYS A 48 -12.34 -3.34 -4.38
N HIS A 49 -13.67 -3.28 -4.49
CA HIS A 49 -14.44 -4.09 -5.44
C HIS A 49 -14.72 -3.39 -6.79
N THR A 50 -14.35 -2.12 -6.96
CA THR A 50 -14.53 -1.37 -8.22
C THR A 50 -13.31 -0.52 -8.57
N ARG A 51 -13.14 -0.22 -9.87
CA ARG A 51 -12.05 0.61 -10.39
C ARG A 51 -12.17 2.05 -9.93
N GLU A 52 -13.40 2.57 -9.92
CA GLU A 52 -13.74 3.93 -9.56
C GLU A 52 -13.40 4.19 -8.08
N LEU A 53 -13.70 3.22 -7.22
CA LEU A 53 -13.37 3.30 -5.80
C LEU A 53 -11.85 3.23 -5.57
N ALA A 54 -11.13 2.37 -6.30
CA ALA A 54 -9.67 2.31 -6.24
C ALA A 54 -9.03 3.65 -6.60
N TYR A 55 -9.52 4.28 -7.68
CA TYR A 55 -9.05 5.58 -8.14
C TYR A 55 -9.34 6.69 -7.11
N GLN A 56 -10.55 6.70 -6.53
CA GLN A 56 -10.91 7.66 -5.48
C GLN A 56 -10.03 7.52 -4.24
N ILE A 57 -9.79 6.29 -3.78
CA ILE A 57 -8.93 6.02 -2.62
C ILE A 57 -7.51 6.50 -2.90
N LYS A 58 -6.94 6.15 -4.07
CA LYS A 58 -5.62 6.60 -4.48
C LYS A 58 -5.50 8.13 -4.48
N HIS A 59 -6.52 8.82 -4.99
CA HIS A 59 -6.55 10.28 -5.00
C HIS A 59 -6.63 10.91 -3.59
N GLU A 60 -7.25 10.25 -2.62
CA GLU A 60 -7.17 10.68 -1.21
C GLU A 60 -5.75 10.48 -0.66
N PHE A 61 -5.13 9.32 -0.90
CA PHE A 61 -3.74 9.08 -0.50
C PHE A 61 -2.79 10.15 -1.07
N ASP A 62 -2.89 10.48 -2.36
CA ASP A 62 -2.06 11.53 -2.97
C ASP A 62 -2.28 12.90 -2.33
N ARG A 63 -3.53 13.23 -1.99
CA ARG A 63 -3.88 14.50 -1.35
C ARG A 63 -3.26 14.63 0.04
N PHE A 64 -3.36 13.58 0.85
CA PHE A 64 -2.84 13.59 2.22
C PHE A 64 -1.33 13.36 2.28
N ALA A 65 -0.75 12.61 1.35
CA ALA A 65 0.68 12.36 1.26
C ALA A 65 1.47 13.46 0.51
N LYS A 66 0.81 14.53 0.04
CA LYS A 66 1.43 15.62 -0.75
C LYS A 66 2.72 16.19 -0.12
N TYR A 67 2.80 16.22 1.22
CA TYR A 67 3.96 16.75 1.95
C TYR A 67 4.88 15.67 2.52
N LEU A 68 4.60 14.38 2.25
CA LEU A 68 5.41 13.24 2.67
C LEU A 68 6.27 12.77 1.49
N GLN A 69 7.48 13.31 1.36
CA GLN A 69 8.34 13.12 0.18
C GLN A 69 8.75 11.65 -0.05
N ASP A 70 8.86 10.87 1.02
CA ASP A 70 9.27 9.47 0.97
C ASP A 70 8.10 8.50 0.73
N VAL A 71 6.86 9.01 0.67
CA VAL A 71 5.66 8.21 0.47
C VAL A 71 5.30 8.16 -1.01
N LYS A 72 5.28 6.95 -1.56
CA LYS A 72 4.83 6.68 -2.93
C LYS A 72 3.56 5.84 -2.92
N THR A 73 2.61 6.23 -3.76
CA THR A 73 1.29 5.61 -3.88
C THR A 73 1.12 5.05 -5.29
N GLY A 74 0.48 3.88 -5.39
CA GLY A 74 0.21 3.22 -6.66
C GLY A 74 -1.19 2.60 -6.64
N VAL A 75 -1.80 2.44 -7.81
CA VAL A 75 -3.09 1.78 -7.96
C VAL A 75 -3.02 0.83 -9.15
N VAL A 76 -3.59 -0.36 -8.98
CA VAL A 76 -3.63 -1.42 -9.99
C VAL A 76 -5.06 -1.92 -10.11
N TYR A 77 -5.56 -2.01 -11.35
CA TYR A 77 -6.85 -2.59 -11.65
C TYR A 77 -6.90 -3.08 -13.11
N GLY A 78 -7.83 -4.00 -13.38
CA GLY A 78 -7.99 -4.59 -14.71
C GLY A 78 -8.33 -3.58 -15.81
N GLY A 79 -8.00 -3.93 -17.05
CA GLY A 79 -8.24 -3.09 -18.24
C GLY A 79 -7.09 -2.13 -18.58
N MET A 80 -5.98 -2.18 -17.84
CA MET A 80 -4.74 -1.44 -18.14
C MET A 80 -3.62 -2.40 -18.59
N PRO A 81 -2.68 -1.94 -19.44
CA PRO A 81 -1.53 -2.75 -19.80
C PRO A 81 -0.67 -3.11 -18.59
N ILE A 82 -0.46 -4.40 -18.35
CA ILE A 82 0.30 -4.92 -17.19
C ILE A 82 1.73 -4.38 -17.09
N ALA A 83 2.30 -3.95 -18.22
CA ALA A 83 3.61 -3.32 -18.26
C ALA A 83 3.68 -2.07 -17.37
N LYS A 84 2.61 -1.25 -17.36
CA LYS A 84 2.51 -0.05 -16.51
C LYS A 84 2.41 -0.42 -15.03
N ASP A 85 1.60 -1.43 -14.69
CA ASP A 85 1.46 -1.90 -13.31
C ASP A 85 2.78 -2.47 -12.76
N ARG A 86 3.55 -3.14 -13.62
CA ARG A 86 4.87 -3.68 -13.29
C ARG A 86 5.89 -2.58 -12.99
N GLU A 87 5.80 -1.46 -13.69
CA GLU A 87 6.66 -0.28 -13.46
C GLU A 87 6.31 0.42 -12.14
N VAL A 88 5.02 0.63 -11.86
CA VAL A 88 4.55 1.21 -10.59
C VAL A 88 5.00 0.36 -9.40
N SER A 89 4.93 -0.97 -9.52
CA SER A 89 5.39 -1.90 -8.47
C SER A 89 6.92 -1.90 -8.29
N ARG A 90 7.69 -1.59 -9.34
CA ARG A 90 9.17 -1.58 -9.32
C ARG A 90 9.77 -0.25 -8.86
N THR A 91 9.07 0.86 -9.05
CA THR A 91 9.57 2.19 -8.67
C THR A 91 9.35 2.53 -7.19
N GLY A 92 8.42 1.82 -6.52
CA GLY A 92 8.17 1.91 -5.08
C GLY A 92 8.93 0.90 -4.21
N CYS A 93 9.53 -0.13 -4.83
CA CYS A 93 10.26 -1.19 -4.15
C CYS A 93 11.66 -1.29 -4.79
N PRO A 94 12.76 -1.05 -4.05
CA PRO A 94 14.09 -1.18 -4.59
C PRO A 94 14.24 -2.64 -5.04
N PRO A 95 15.03 -2.90 -6.09
CA PRO A 95 15.34 -4.27 -6.48
C PRO A 95 15.86 -4.97 -5.23
N ARG A 96 15.13 -5.99 -4.74
CA ARG A 96 15.50 -6.74 -3.55
C ARG A 96 16.97 -7.18 -3.75
N PRO A 97 17.92 -6.73 -2.92
CA PRO A 97 19.23 -7.37 -2.92
C PRO A 97 18.96 -8.80 -2.46
N HIS A 98 19.21 -9.76 -3.35
CA HIS A 98 19.07 -11.20 -3.17
C HIS A 98 18.89 -11.65 -1.70
N ARG A 99 17.65 -11.80 -1.22
CA ARG A 99 17.37 -12.64 -0.06
C ARG A 99 16.75 -13.93 -0.56
N HIS A 100 17.57 -14.97 -0.51
CA HIS A 100 17.36 -16.35 -0.96
C HIS A 100 17.48 -16.62 -2.47
N ALA A 101 18.70 -16.48 -3.00
CA ALA A 101 19.20 -17.60 -3.79
C ALA A 101 19.39 -18.75 -2.78
N ARG A 102 18.46 -19.72 -2.73
CA ARG A 102 18.83 -21.04 -2.25
C ARG A 102 20.03 -21.46 -3.10
N PRO A 103 21.18 -21.87 -2.54
CA PRO A 103 22.15 -22.55 -3.36
C PRO A 103 21.42 -23.77 -3.90
N CYS A 104 21.28 -23.86 -5.22
CA CYS A 104 20.90 -25.11 -5.87
C CYS A 104 21.93 -26.13 -5.39
N LEU A 105 21.54 -27.00 -4.46
CA LEU A 105 22.36 -28.11 -4.02
C LEU A 105 22.53 -28.98 -5.26
N GLY A 106 23.68 -28.86 -5.92
CA GLY A 106 24.06 -29.76 -7.00
C GLY A 106 24.06 -31.20 -6.48
N PRO A 107 23.88 -32.20 -7.36
CA PRO A 107 23.94 -33.59 -6.95
C PRO A 107 25.33 -33.87 -6.31
N PRO A 108 25.39 -34.72 -5.27
CA PRO A 108 26.64 -35.01 -4.57
C PRO A 108 27.65 -35.61 -5.55
N ALA A 109 28.84 -35.00 -5.62
CA ALA A 109 29.95 -35.53 -6.38
C ALA A 109 30.35 -36.91 -5.83
N ARG A 110 30.47 -37.89 -6.72
CA ARG A 110 31.20 -39.15 -6.52
C ARG A 110 32.48 -39.09 -7.31
#